data_AF-A0A3B3QR66-F1
#
_entry.id   AF-A0A3B3QR66-F1
#
_cell.length_a   1.000
_cell.length_b   1.000
_cell.length_c   1.000
_cell.angle_alpha   90.00
_cell.angle_beta   90.00
_cell.angle_gamma   90.00
#
_symmetry.space_group_name_H-M   'P 1'
#
loop_
_entity.id
_entity.type
_entity.pdbx_description
1 polymer ?
#
loop_
_entity_poly.entity_id
_entity_poly.type
_entity_poly.pdbx_seq_one_letter_code
_entity_poly.pdbx_strand_id
1 'polypeptide(L)'
;MKLVHFHKAGEGYKKLSKRLGIPVPTVKIIIQKWKKHGHTKTQPRIERPSKITERAARKIAREKVHTSTVKRSLYNSGLFRRTNSAYEERNTIPMVKHGGGSLMFWGCVFASGTGALHKIEGRMNAGQYKNIRNLQTRGV
;
A
#
# COMPACT_ATOMS: atom_id res chain seq x y z
N MET A 1 10.81 -21.82 -15.82
CA MET A 1 11.70 -20.69 -16.20
C MET A 1 13.09 -21.24 -16.47
N LYS A 2 13.60 -21.02 -17.69
CA LYS A 2 14.89 -21.59 -18.16
C LYS A 2 16.10 -21.13 -17.33
N LEU A 3 16.00 -19.99 -16.64
CA LEU A 3 17.06 -19.39 -15.81
C LEU A 3 17.52 -20.28 -14.64
N VAL A 4 16.59 -20.90 -13.90
CA VAL A 4 16.94 -21.75 -12.74
C VAL A 4 17.64 -23.03 -13.19
N HIS A 5 17.24 -23.58 -14.34
CA HIS A 5 17.85 -24.78 -14.90
C HIS A 5 19.34 -24.55 -15.21
N PHE A 6 19.67 -23.45 -15.90
CA PHE A 6 21.07 -23.10 -16.18
C PHE A 6 21.87 -22.73 -14.92
N HIS A 7 21.24 -22.11 -13.92
CA HIS A 7 21.91 -21.85 -12.64
C HIS A 7 22.23 -23.15 -11.89
N LYS A 8 21.32 -24.14 -11.89
CA LYS A 8 21.57 -25.48 -11.32
C LYS A 8 22.67 -26.24 -12.07
N ALA A 9 22.83 -25.99 -13.38
CA ALA A 9 23.92 -26.50 -14.19
C ALA A 9 25.28 -25.80 -13.93
N GLY A 10 25.36 -24.90 -12.95
CA GLY A 10 26.60 -24.23 -12.55
C GLY A 10 26.97 -23.00 -13.38
N GLU A 11 26.09 -22.51 -14.26
CA GLU A 11 26.39 -21.30 -15.02
C GLU A 11 26.39 -20.04 -14.13
N GLY A 12 27.46 -19.26 -14.25
CA GLY A 12 27.62 -18.00 -13.52
C GLY A 12 26.70 -16.87 -14.01
N TYR A 13 26.40 -15.90 -13.14
CA TYR A 13 25.44 -14.83 -13.40
C TYR A 13 25.70 -14.01 -14.67
N LYS A 14 26.97 -13.75 -15.02
CA LYS A 14 27.35 -13.02 -16.25
C LYS A 14 27.02 -13.81 -17.52
N LYS A 15 27.23 -15.14 -17.48
CA LYS A 15 26.96 -16.05 -18.61
C LYS A 15 25.45 -16.18 -18.84
N LEU A 16 24.69 -16.33 -17.74
CA LEU A 16 23.23 -16.32 -17.75
C LEU A 16 22.64 -15.02 -18.30
N SER A 17 23.20 -13.88 -17.89
CA SER A 17 22.78 -12.55 -18.35
C SER A 17 22.93 -12.39 -19.86
N LYS A 18 24.09 -12.74 -20.42
CA LYS A 18 24.32 -12.70 -21.88
C LYS A 18 23.41 -13.67 -22.63
N ARG A 19 23.23 -14.90 -22.13
CA ARG A 19 22.43 -15.94 -22.78
C ARG A 19 20.95 -15.62 -22.82
N LEU A 20 20.42 -14.97 -21.79
CA LEU A 20 18.99 -14.67 -21.66
C LEU A 20 18.63 -13.22 -22.03
N GLY A 21 19.61 -12.36 -22.31
CA GLY A 21 19.39 -10.94 -22.57
C GLY A 21 18.86 -10.16 -21.36
N ILE A 22 19.04 -10.68 -20.15
CA ILE A 22 18.53 -10.08 -18.92
C ILE A 22 19.68 -9.37 -18.20
N PRO A 23 19.50 -8.15 -17.67
CA PRO A 23 20.52 -7.49 -16.86
C PRO A 23 21.00 -8.36 -15.69
N VAL A 24 22.32 -8.39 -15.44
CA VAL A 24 22.94 -9.14 -14.33
C VAL A 24 22.24 -8.91 -12.97
N PRO A 25 21.82 -7.69 -12.58
CA PRO A 25 21.10 -7.47 -11.33
C PRO A 25 19.78 -8.23 -11.25
N THR A 26 19.03 -8.28 -12.35
CA THR A 26 17.75 -8.99 -12.44
C THR A 26 17.94 -10.50 -12.33
N VAL A 27 19.00 -11.04 -12.96
CA VAL A 27 19.40 -12.45 -12.79
C VAL A 27 19.68 -12.76 -11.31
N LYS A 28 20.40 -11.87 -10.61
CA LYS A 28 20.68 -12.01 -9.17
C LYS A 28 19.41 -12.02 -8.32
N ILE A 29 18.50 -11.07 -8.55
CA ILE A 29 17.21 -10.96 -7.84
C ILE A 29 16.36 -12.23 -8.03
N ILE A 30 16.25 -12.71 -9.27
CA ILE A 30 15.44 -13.90 -9.58
C ILE A 30 16.00 -15.15 -8.89
N ILE A 31 17.32 -15.32 -8.86
CA ILE A 31 17.97 -16.46 -8.20
C ILE A 31 17.82 -16.37 -6.68
N GLN A 32 18.02 -15.19 -6.09
CA GLN A 32 17.80 -14.97 -4.67
C GLN A 32 16.35 -15.27 -4.26
N LYS A 33 15.39 -14.80 -5.04
CA LYS A 33 13.97 -15.09 -4.83
C LYS A 33 13.66 -16.59 -4.94
N TRP A 34 14.23 -17.25 -5.94
CA TRP A 34 14.07 -18.70 -6.11
C TRP A 34 14.67 -19.49 -4.96
N LYS A 35 15.88 -19.14 -4.47
CA LYS A 35 16.49 -19.77 -3.29
C LYS A 35 15.61 -19.63 -2.04
N LYS A 36 14.90 -18.51 -1.90
CA LYS A 36 14.01 -18.24 -0.76
C LYS A 36 12.64 -18.91 -0.86
N HIS A 37 12.01 -18.88 -2.03
CA HIS A 37 10.59 -19.25 -2.20
C HIS A 37 10.36 -20.48 -3.09
N GLY A 38 11.41 -21.09 -3.65
CA GLY A 38 11.34 -22.28 -4.50
C GLY A 38 10.78 -22.05 -5.90
N HIS A 39 10.23 -20.87 -6.20
CA HIS A 39 9.65 -20.53 -7.51
C HIS A 39 10.17 -19.20 -8.05
N THR A 40 10.00 -19.00 -9.36
CA THR A 40 10.42 -17.79 -10.08
C THR A 40 9.27 -16.92 -10.53
N LYS A 41 8.03 -17.41 -10.38
CA LYS A 41 6.84 -16.66 -10.78
C LYS A 41 6.64 -15.47 -9.84
N THR A 42 6.23 -14.32 -10.39
CA THR A 42 5.73 -13.23 -9.54
C THR A 42 4.42 -13.71 -8.93
N GLN A 43 4.39 -13.85 -7.60
CA GLN A 43 3.13 -14.11 -6.91
C GLN A 43 2.27 -12.85 -7.05
N PRO A 44 0.95 -13.00 -7.24
CA PRO A 44 0.06 -11.86 -7.18
C PRO A 44 0.31 -11.15 -5.85
N ARG A 45 0.31 -9.81 -5.89
CA ARG A 45 0.42 -9.02 -4.67
C ARG A 45 -0.74 -9.44 -3.78
N ILE A 46 -0.43 -9.97 -2.60
CA ILE A 46 -1.44 -10.14 -1.56
C ILE A 46 -1.85 -8.71 -1.22
N GLU A 47 -3.04 -8.34 -1.66
CA GLU A 47 -3.65 -7.08 -1.31
C GLU A 47 -3.96 -7.06 0.20
N ARG A 48 -4.83 -6.17 0.65
CA ARG A 48 -5.18 -6.07 2.06
C ARG A 48 -5.59 -7.46 2.60
N PRO A 49 -4.91 -7.99 3.64
CA PRO A 49 -5.32 -9.25 4.26
C PRO A 49 -6.79 -9.21 4.61
N SER A 50 -7.55 -10.23 4.21
CA SER A 50 -8.99 -10.26 4.47
C SER A 50 -9.21 -10.28 5.97
N LYS A 51 -10.01 -9.33 6.47
CA LYS A 51 -10.38 -9.28 7.89
C LYS A 51 -11.22 -10.48 8.32
N ILE A 52 -11.84 -11.17 7.37
CA ILE A 52 -12.68 -12.34 7.59
C ILE A 52 -11.86 -13.58 7.27
N THR A 53 -11.82 -14.52 8.22
CA THR A 53 -11.22 -15.84 8.02
C THR A 53 -12.15 -16.73 7.21
N GLU A 54 -11.60 -17.70 6.48
CA GLU A 54 -12.39 -18.61 5.63
C GLU A 54 -13.45 -19.39 6.42
N ARG A 55 -13.13 -19.74 7.68
CA ARG A 55 -14.07 -20.39 8.60
C ARG A 55 -15.23 -19.47 8.97
N ALA A 56 -14.97 -18.19 9.22
CA ALA A 56 -16.00 -17.19 9.51
C ALA A 56 -16.86 -16.90 8.27
N ALA A 57 -16.27 -16.82 7.07
CA ALA A 57 -16.99 -16.68 5.81
C ALA A 57 -17.92 -17.88 5.55
N ARG A 58 -17.43 -19.11 5.77
CA ARG A 58 -18.24 -20.33 5.67
C ARG A 58 -19.39 -20.37 6.67
N LYS A 59 -19.19 -19.83 7.89
CA LYS A 59 -20.25 -19.72 8.89
C LYS A 59 -21.34 -18.73 8.45
N ILE A 60 -20.96 -17.54 7.98
CA ILE A 60 -21.91 -16.54 7.43
C ILE A 60 -22.72 -17.13 6.27
N ALA A 61 -22.07 -17.81 5.32
CA ALA A 61 -22.74 -18.36 4.14
C ALA A 61 -23.76 -19.46 4.48
N ARG A 62 -23.54 -20.21 5.58
CA ARG A 62 -24.46 -21.25 6.05
C ARG A 62 -25.64 -20.69 6.84
N GLU A 63 -25.48 -19.53 7.46
CA GLU A 63 -26.42 -18.98 8.43
C GLU A 63 -27.16 -17.80 7.78
N LYS A 64 -28.30 -18.07 7.11
CA LYS A 64 -29.15 -17.02 6.49
C LYS A 64 -29.42 -15.91 7.53
N VAL A 65 -28.93 -14.71 7.22
CA VAL A 65 -28.57 -13.60 8.14
C VAL A 65 -29.74 -12.89 8.85
N HIS A 66 -30.92 -13.51 9.01
CA HIS A 66 -32.10 -12.79 9.52
C HIS A 66 -32.44 -12.97 11.00
N THR A 67 -31.76 -13.86 11.74
CA THR A 67 -32.08 -14.04 13.17
C THR A 67 -31.24 -13.12 14.06
N SER A 68 -31.91 -12.46 15.02
CA SER A 68 -31.32 -11.49 15.96
C SER A 68 -30.19 -12.10 16.82
N THR A 69 -30.28 -13.39 17.11
CA THR A 69 -29.28 -14.16 17.88
C THR A 69 -27.98 -14.34 17.11
N VAL A 70 -28.06 -14.62 15.80
CA VAL A 70 -26.87 -14.77 14.93
C VAL A 70 -26.22 -13.41 14.73
N LYS A 71 -27.00 -12.35 14.51
CA LYS A 71 -26.48 -10.97 14.46
C LYS A 71 -25.71 -10.61 15.73
N ARG A 72 -26.20 -11.04 16.91
CA ARG A 72 -25.53 -10.85 18.20
C ARG A 72 -24.24 -11.67 18.35
N SER A 73 -24.24 -12.94 17.94
CA SER A 73 -23.03 -13.77 17.89
C SER A 73 -21.96 -13.18 16.97
N LEU A 74 -22.38 -12.63 15.83
CA LEU A 74 -21.53 -11.98 14.83
C LEU A 74 -20.98 -10.62 15.31
N TYR A 75 -21.72 -9.85 16.13
CA TYR A 75 -21.18 -8.68 16.83
C TYR A 75 -20.15 -9.06 17.89
N ASN A 76 -20.44 -10.07 18.71
CA ASN A 76 -19.53 -10.51 19.78
C ASN A 76 -18.23 -11.13 19.26
N SER A 77 -18.25 -11.68 18.04
CA SER A 77 -17.06 -12.20 17.36
C SER A 77 -16.28 -11.14 16.56
N GLY A 78 -16.70 -9.86 16.61
CA GLY A 78 -16.02 -8.74 15.94
C GLY A 78 -16.15 -8.72 14.41
N LEU A 79 -17.03 -9.58 13.86
CA LEU A 79 -17.21 -9.76 12.43
C LEU A 79 -18.09 -8.66 11.80
N PHE A 80 -19.00 -8.10 12.60
CA PHE A 80 -19.86 -6.97 12.24
C PHE A 80 -19.74 -5.85 13.28
N ARG A 81 -19.87 -4.60 12.85
CA ARG A 81 -19.92 -3.41 13.71
C ARG A 81 -21.35 -3.07 14.07
N ARG A 82 -21.62 -2.65 15.30
CA ARG A 82 -22.94 -2.10 15.65
C ARG A 82 -23.13 -0.79 14.88
N THR A 83 -24.38 -0.51 14.51
CA THR A 83 -24.74 0.79 13.94
C THR A 83 -24.32 1.89 14.93
N ASN A 84 -23.70 2.97 14.41
CA ASN A 84 -23.17 4.11 15.19
C ASN A 84 -21.98 3.83 16.14
N SER A 85 -21.39 2.63 16.16
CA SER A 85 -20.21 2.32 17.00
C SER A 85 -18.86 2.47 16.27
N ALA A 86 -18.86 3.17 15.12
CA ALA A 86 -17.73 3.18 14.20
C ALA A 86 -16.44 3.82 14.76
N TYR A 87 -16.58 4.76 15.70
CA TYR A 87 -15.49 5.52 16.31
C TYR A 87 -15.06 5.00 17.70
N GLU A 88 -15.67 3.92 18.19
CA GLU A 88 -15.21 3.29 19.43
C GLU A 88 -13.78 2.78 19.27
N GLU A 89 -12.96 2.95 20.29
CA GLU A 89 -11.53 2.59 20.30
C GLU A 89 -11.30 1.11 19.91
N ARG A 90 -12.21 0.21 20.31
CA ARG A 90 -12.19 -1.21 19.95
C ARG A 90 -12.39 -1.48 18.45
N ASN A 91 -12.99 -0.54 17.73
CA ASN A 91 -13.31 -0.62 16.30
C ASN A 91 -12.36 0.21 15.42
N THR A 92 -11.51 1.04 16.03
CA THR A 92 -10.50 1.87 15.39
C THR A 92 -9.11 1.30 15.65
N ILE A 93 -8.45 0.79 14.62
CA ILE A 93 -7.03 0.42 14.73
C ILE A 93 -6.22 1.70 14.49
N PRO A 94 -5.34 2.13 15.41
CA PRO A 94 -4.47 3.27 15.17
C PRO A 94 -3.57 2.92 13.99
N MET A 95 -3.76 3.59 12.86
CA MET A 95 -3.03 3.32 11.63
C MET A 95 -2.31 4.59 11.24
N VAL A 96 -0.98 4.49 11.11
CA VAL A 96 -0.06 5.63 11.05
C VAL A 96 -0.39 6.60 9.89
N LYS A 97 -0.93 6.11 8.75
CA LYS A 97 -1.54 6.93 7.69
C LYS A 97 -2.62 6.12 6.95
N HIS A 98 -3.75 6.74 6.62
CA HIS A 98 -4.80 6.13 5.80
C HIS A 98 -4.43 6.17 4.30
N GLY A 99 -4.85 5.16 3.53
CA GLY A 99 -4.62 5.04 2.08
C GLY A 99 -5.50 5.94 1.20
N GLY A 100 -6.19 6.94 1.77
CA GLY A 100 -7.06 7.88 1.05
C GLY A 100 -6.33 9.00 0.33
N GLY A 101 -4.99 8.96 0.29
CA GLY A 101 -4.15 10.02 -0.27
C GLY A 101 -3.87 11.16 0.72
N SER A 102 -2.98 12.06 0.34
CA SER A 102 -2.61 13.24 1.12
C SER A 102 -2.54 14.45 0.20
N LEU A 103 -3.08 15.59 0.63
CA LEU A 103 -2.88 16.88 -0.02
C LEU A 103 -1.71 17.61 0.64
N MET A 104 -0.89 18.28 -0.15
CA MET A 104 0.19 19.12 0.32
C MET A 104 -0.12 20.57 -0.05
N PHE A 105 0.13 21.48 0.88
CA PHE A 105 -0.04 22.92 0.67
C PHE A 105 1.23 23.66 1.09
N TRP A 106 1.44 24.83 0.51
CA TRP A 106 2.49 25.78 0.89
C TRP A 106 1.89 27.16 1.11
N GLY A 107 2.20 27.79 2.23
CA GLY A 107 1.72 29.12 2.58
C GLY A 107 2.73 29.82 3.48
N CYS A 108 2.58 31.14 3.60
CA CYS A 108 3.40 31.98 4.46
C CYS A 108 2.50 32.73 5.46
N VAL A 109 3.06 33.09 6.60
CA VAL A 109 2.38 33.88 7.64
C VAL A 109 3.25 35.10 7.93
N PHE A 110 2.65 36.28 7.92
CA PHE A 110 3.27 37.57 8.20
C PHE A 110 2.63 38.22 9.43
N ALA A 111 3.27 39.24 9.99
CA ALA A 111 2.69 40.03 11.09
C ALA A 111 1.36 40.71 10.71
N SER A 112 1.19 41.03 9.42
CA SER A 112 -0.03 41.59 8.85
C SER A 112 -1.12 40.55 8.55
N GLY A 113 -0.84 39.25 8.68
CA GLY A 113 -1.80 38.17 8.45
C GLY A 113 -1.25 37.01 7.63
N THR A 114 -2.13 36.09 7.26
CA THR A 114 -1.79 34.87 6.50
C THR A 114 -1.73 35.14 5.01
N GLY A 115 -0.62 34.77 4.37
CA GLY A 115 -0.45 34.84 2.92
C GLY A 115 -1.18 33.72 2.17
N ALA A 116 -1.12 33.76 0.84
CA ALA A 116 -1.84 32.82 -0.02
C ALA A 116 -1.39 31.36 0.19
N LEU A 117 -2.36 30.46 0.40
CA LEU A 117 -2.14 29.02 0.51
C LEU A 117 -2.21 28.36 -0.87
N HIS A 118 -1.13 27.69 -1.29
CA HIS A 118 -1.00 27.07 -2.60
C HIS A 118 -0.94 25.55 -2.50
N LYS A 119 -1.83 24.85 -3.21
CA LYS A 119 -1.82 23.39 -3.31
C LYS A 119 -0.61 22.92 -4.14
N ILE A 120 0.16 21.97 -3.62
CA ILE A 120 1.29 21.36 -4.33
C ILE A 120 0.84 20.02 -4.92
N GLU A 121 1.10 19.86 -6.21
CA GLU A 121 0.86 18.61 -6.91
C GLU A 121 2.17 17.82 -7.02
N GLY A 122 2.21 16.66 -6.36
CA GLY A 122 3.38 15.80 -6.33
C GLY A 122 4.53 16.35 -5.48
N ARG A 123 5.77 16.04 -5.89
CA ARG A 123 6.98 16.44 -5.18
C ARG A 123 7.41 17.84 -5.64
N MET A 124 7.58 18.76 -4.70
CA MET A 124 7.97 20.14 -4.98
C MET A 124 9.29 20.20 -5.77
N ASN A 125 9.26 20.91 -6.90
CA ASN A 125 10.46 21.21 -7.70
C ASN A 125 10.92 22.66 -7.49
N ALA A 126 12.17 22.96 -7.87
CA ALA A 126 12.76 24.29 -7.67
C ALA A 126 12.07 25.40 -8.49
N GLY A 127 11.50 25.08 -9.64
CA GLY A 127 10.75 26.03 -10.48
C GLY A 127 9.41 26.43 -9.85
N GLN A 128 8.65 25.44 -9.39
CA GLN A 128 7.41 25.59 -8.63
C GLN A 128 7.66 26.44 -7.38
N TYR A 129 8.73 26.15 -6.63
CA TYR A 129 9.07 26.95 -5.46
C TYR A 129 9.30 28.43 -5.81
N LYS A 130 10.12 28.71 -6.83
CA LYS A 130 10.36 30.09 -7.30
C LYS A 130 9.07 30.78 -7.75
N ASN A 131 8.20 30.06 -8.45
CA ASN A 131 6.93 30.60 -8.90
C ASN A 131 6.01 30.95 -7.73
N ILE A 132 5.81 30.04 -6.78
CA ILE A 132 4.93 30.29 -5.63
C ILE A 132 5.49 31.39 -4.73
N ARG A 133 6.82 31.42 -4.54
CA ARG A 133 7.50 32.51 -3.83
C ARG A 133 7.26 33.87 -4.49
N ASN A 134 7.46 33.97 -5.80
CA ASN A 134 7.26 35.21 -6.56
C ASN A 134 5.78 35.66 -6.55
N LEU A 135 4.85 34.71 -6.56
CA LEU A 135 3.41 35.01 -6.44
C LEU A 135 3.07 35.65 -5.09
N GLN A 136 3.72 35.23 -4.00
CA GLN A 136 3.50 35.81 -2.68
C GLN A 136 4.21 37.14 -2.44
N THR A 137 5.28 37.44 -3.19
CA THR A 137 6.01 38.72 -3.07
C THR A 137 5.36 39.85 -3.86
N ARG A 138 4.47 39.54 -4.81
CA ARG A 138 3.75 40.53 -5.63
C ARG A 138 2.48 41.09 -4.97
N GLY A 139 2.15 40.63 -3.76
CA GLY A 139 0.98 41.07 -2.99
C GLY A 139 1.33 41.84 -1.72
N VAL A 140 2.56 42.34 -1.60
CA VAL A 140 3.03 43.25 -0.53
C VAL A 140 3.38 44.58 -1.16
#